data_AF-A0A6N7ZFT6-F1
#
_entry.id   AF-A0A6N7ZFT6-F1
#
_cell.length_a   1.000
_cell.length_b   1.000
_cell.length_c   1.000
_cell.angle_alpha   90.00
_cell.angle_beta   90.00
_cell.angle_gamma   90.00
#
_symmetry.space_group_name_H-M   'P 1'
#
loop_
_entity.id
_entity.type
_entity.pdbx_description
1 polymer ?
#
loop_
_entity_poly.entity_id
_entity_poly.type
_entity_poly.pdbx_seq_one_letter_code
_entity_poly.pdbx_strand_id
1 'polypeptide(L)'
;MTQETMRWSASDIAAAERTLERATAGEVTHVVTLTDEEIVILDGLQNPQIVAVPWLDAQEGADRALVGRVALRSLLARGLVVPAENTGGEPAAAGSGDERPAVGIEAVPEITGPLVLRRTATAILSAERTTALGRHWVYVYLHEDDRVLEEEVAPSGHHAFSVYPLAELAGRLAVFLDPGGKALLDGRTQTFTTEEFSARAPELPELAGALAVTTLGAVHAGSDVLVQVSVYATPDGVYVVRGGEHGADGAPTTLTLSEVGAATVRRLPVELLGR
;
A
#
# COMPACT_ATOMS: atom_id res chain seq x y z
N MET A 1 0.68 10.87 -24.54
CA MET A 1 0.00 9.59 -24.31
C MET A 1 -1.19 9.87 -23.42
N THR A 2 -2.40 9.75 -23.94
CA THR A 2 -3.62 9.86 -23.15
C THR A 2 -3.67 8.63 -22.24
N GLN A 3 -3.52 8.84 -20.93
CA GLN A 3 -3.82 7.82 -19.93
C GLN A 3 -5.28 7.44 -20.14
N GLU A 4 -5.52 6.23 -20.64
CA GLU A 4 -6.87 5.69 -20.71
C GLU A 4 -7.33 5.52 -19.26
N THR A 5 -8.26 6.37 -18.82
CA THR A 5 -8.80 6.30 -17.47
C THR A 5 -9.48 4.95 -17.32
N MET A 6 -8.95 4.12 -16.42
CA MET A 6 -9.51 2.81 -16.09
C MET A 6 -11.01 2.96 -15.80
N ARG A 7 -11.85 2.30 -16.61
CA ARG A 7 -13.31 2.35 -16.47
C ARG A 7 -13.77 1.12 -15.71
N TRP A 8 -14.41 1.35 -14.56
CA TRP A 8 -15.02 0.31 -13.75
C TRP A 8 -16.45 0.06 -14.20
N SER A 9 -16.82 -1.21 -14.33
CA SER A 9 -18.21 -1.61 -14.56
C SER A 9 -19.05 -1.47 -13.28
N ALA A 10 -20.37 -1.50 -13.40
CA ALA A 10 -21.25 -1.49 -12.24
C ALA A 10 -21.04 -2.71 -11.33
N SER A 11 -20.69 -3.86 -11.91
CA SER A 11 -20.34 -5.07 -11.15
C SER A 11 -19.04 -4.93 -10.37
N ASP A 12 -18.05 -4.21 -10.92
CA ASP A 12 -16.78 -3.95 -10.24
C ASP A 12 -16.99 -3.07 -9.01
N ILE A 13 -17.77 -1.98 -9.17
CA ILE A 13 -18.14 -1.08 -8.07
C ILE A 13 -18.92 -1.85 -7.00
N ALA A 14 -19.90 -2.65 -7.40
CA ALA A 14 -20.68 -3.45 -6.45
C ALA A 14 -19.82 -4.51 -5.71
N ALA A 15 -18.77 -5.04 -6.35
CA ALA A 15 -17.82 -5.93 -5.67
C ALA A 15 -16.99 -5.18 -4.62
N ALA A 16 -16.52 -3.98 -4.95
CA ALA A 16 -15.80 -3.11 -4.01
C ALA A 16 -16.65 -2.73 -2.80
N GLU A 17 -17.91 -2.33 -3.01
CA GLU A 17 -18.86 -2.01 -1.94
C GLU A 17 -19.08 -3.21 -1.02
N ARG A 18 -19.36 -4.40 -1.58
CA ARG A 18 -19.51 -5.65 -0.81
C ARG A 18 -18.25 -5.99 -0.02
N THR A 19 -17.06 -5.73 -0.56
CA THR A 19 -15.80 -5.92 0.18
C THR A 19 -15.76 -4.99 1.39
N LEU A 20 -16.06 -3.70 1.24
CA LEU A 20 -16.07 -2.74 2.35
C LEU A 20 -17.17 -3.02 3.39
N GLU A 21 -18.32 -3.56 2.98
CA GLU A 21 -19.42 -3.95 3.88
C GLU A 21 -19.03 -5.05 4.89
N ARG A 22 -17.94 -5.79 4.65
CA ARG A 22 -17.42 -6.78 5.60
C ARG A 22 -16.75 -6.14 6.82
N ALA A 23 -16.41 -4.85 6.75
CA ALA A 23 -15.76 -4.13 7.84
C ALA A 23 -16.67 -4.08 9.07
N THR A 24 -16.25 -4.76 10.14
CA THR A 24 -16.99 -4.86 11.41
C THR A 24 -16.15 -4.26 12.54
N ALA A 25 -16.76 -3.47 13.42
CA ALA A 25 -16.05 -2.82 14.52
C ALA A 25 -15.42 -3.85 15.47
N GLY A 26 -14.16 -3.61 15.87
CA GLY A 26 -13.39 -4.53 16.69
C GLY A 26 -12.83 -5.75 15.96
N GLU A 27 -13.06 -5.88 14.64
CA GLU A 27 -12.62 -7.02 13.84
C GLU A 27 -11.82 -6.57 12.61
N VAL A 28 -10.84 -7.40 12.24
CA VAL A 28 -10.09 -7.26 11.00
C VAL A 28 -10.45 -8.44 10.12
N THR A 29 -11.18 -8.16 9.04
CA THR A 29 -11.71 -9.21 8.18
C THR A 29 -10.77 -9.41 7.00
N HIS A 30 -10.09 -10.56 6.98
CA HIS A 30 -9.32 -10.99 5.82
C HIS A 30 -10.24 -11.21 4.61
N VAL A 31 -9.81 -10.73 3.43
CA VAL A 31 -10.57 -10.82 2.19
C VAL A 31 -9.98 -11.89 1.28
N VAL A 32 -8.70 -11.73 0.91
CA VAL A 32 -7.98 -12.61 0.00
C VAL A 32 -6.47 -12.41 0.16
N THR A 33 -5.68 -13.39 -0.24
CA THR A 33 -4.23 -13.25 -0.42
C THR A 33 -3.88 -13.55 -1.87
N LEU A 34 -3.13 -12.66 -2.50
CA LEU A 34 -2.68 -12.77 -3.90
C LEU A 34 -1.16 -12.66 -3.95
N THR A 35 -0.53 -13.23 -4.96
CA THR A 35 0.92 -13.05 -5.18
C THR A 35 1.21 -11.82 -6.06
N ASP A 36 2.46 -11.34 -6.09
CA ASP A 36 2.92 -10.25 -6.96
C ASP A 36 2.43 -10.44 -8.41
N GLU A 37 2.62 -11.64 -8.93
CA GLU A 37 2.27 -12.03 -10.30
C GLU A 37 0.77 -11.99 -10.54
N GLU A 38 -0.02 -12.44 -9.56
CA GLU A 38 -1.48 -12.41 -9.59
C GLU A 38 -1.98 -10.97 -9.58
N ILE A 39 -1.43 -10.12 -8.71
CA ILE A 39 -1.75 -8.70 -8.68
C ILE A 39 -1.46 -8.05 -10.02
N VAL A 40 -0.25 -8.24 -10.56
CA VAL A 40 0.18 -7.57 -11.79
C VAL A 40 -0.61 -8.06 -13.01
N ILE A 41 -0.92 -9.37 -13.11
CA ILE A 41 -1.70 -9.87 -14.25
C ILE A 41 -3.17 -9.45 -14.19
N LEU A 42 -3.78 -9.44 -12.99
CA LEU A 42 -5.18 -9.08 -12.81
C LEU A 42 -5.43 -7.57 -12.94
N ASP A 43 -4.48 -6.76 -12.45
CA ASP A 43 -4.52 -5.31 -12.61
C ASP A 43 -4.06 -4.87 -14.01
N GLY A 44 -3.43 -5.77 -14.78
CA GLY A 44 -2.96 -5.55 -16.14
C GLY A 44 -1.46 -5.25 -16.20
N LEU A 45 -0.71 -6.03 -16.98
CA LEU A 45 0.76 -5.99 -17.06
C LEU A 45 1.33 -4.60 -17.42
N GLN A 46 0.58 -3.80 -18.18
CA GLN A 46 0.95 -2.46 -18.61
C GLN A 46 0.75 -1.39 -17.52
N ASN A 47 -0.02 -1.70 -16.48
CA ASN A 47 -0.38 -0.73 -15.46
C ASN A 47 0.70 -0.66 -14.38
N PRO A 48 1.21 0.55 -14.06
CA PRO A 48 2.17 0.70 -12.98
C PRO A 48 1.52 0.30 -11.66
N GLN A 49 2.25 -0.49 -10.87
CA GLN A 49 1.84 -0.85 -9.52
C GLN A 49 2.14 0.30 -8.57
N ILE A 50 1.17 0.60 -7.71
CA ILE A 50 1.30 1.60 -6.64
C ILE A 50 1.88 1.01 -5.35
N VAL A 51 2.14 -0.30 -5.35
CA VAL A 51 2.68 -1.09 -4.24
C VAL A 51 3.97 -1.78 -4.64
N ALA A 52 4.75 -2.17 -3.65
CA ALA A 52 5.92 -3.02 -3.85
C ALA A 52 5.49 -4.40 -4.40
N VAL A 53 6.26 -4.93 -5.34
CA VAL A 53 6.15 -6.29 -5.88
C VAL A 53 7.51 -7.00 -5.72
N PRO A 54 7.93 -7.25 -4.47
CA PRO A 54 9.32 -7.54 -4.13
C PRO A 54 9.85 -8.84 -4.74
N TRP A 55 9.01 -9.86 -4.89
CA TRP A 55 9.42 -11.11 -5.52
C TRP A 55 9.61 -10.91 -7.02
N LEU A 56 8.67 -10.25 -7.69
CA LEU A 56 8.72 -10.02 -9.14
C LEU A 56 9.86 -9.07 -9.52
N ASP A 57 10.14 -8.05 -8.70
CA ASP A 57 11.27 -7.15 -8.89
C ASP A 57 12.62 -7.84 -8.69
N ALA A 58 12.69 -8.87 -7.85
CA ALA A 58 13.89 -9.70 -7.67
C ALA A 58 14.13 -10.67 -8.85
N GLN A 59 13.15 -10.91 -9.72
CA GLN A 59 13.30 -11.82 -10.87
C GLN A 59 13.91 -11.11 -12.09
N GLU A 60 15.20 -10.75 -11.98
CA GLU A 60 15.94 -10.12 -13.08
C GLU A 60 15.89 -10.97 -14.37
N GLY A 61 15.47 -10.36 -15.49
CA GLY A 61 15.41 -11.02 -16.80
C GLY A 61 14.24 -11.98 -17.00
N ALA A 62 13.33 -12.14 -16.03
CA ALA A 62 12.15 -12.97 -16.19
C ALA A 62 11.14 -12.36 -17.19
N ASP A 63 10.50 -13.22 -17.98
CA ASP A 63 9.35 -12.84 -18.81
C ASP A 63 8.12 -12.63 -17.91
N ARG A 64 7.89 -11.37 -17.49
CA ARG A 64 6.74 -10.98 -16.65
C ARG A 64 5.40 -11.42 -17.24
N ALA A 65 5.27 -11.47 -18.56
CA ALA A 65 4.03 -11.89 -19.19
C ALA A 65 3.82 -13.41 -19.08
N LEU A 66 4.89 -14.21 -19.23
CA LEU A 66 4.82 -15.65 -18.98
C LEU A 66 4.50 -15.96 -17.53
N VAL A 67 5.19 -15.30 -16.61
CA VAL A 67 5.00 -15.42 -15.16
C VAL A 67 3.55 -15.09 -14.78
N GLY A 68 3.02 -13.95 -15.24
CA GLY A 68 1.61 -13.58 -15.04
C GLY A 68 0.62 -14.58 -15.65
N ARG A 69 0.88 -15.12 -16.85
CA ARG A 69 0.03 -16.17 -17.45
C ARG A 69 0.02 -17.47 -16.66
N VAL A 70 1.14 -17.85 -16.04
CA VAL A 70 1.20 -19.03 -15.15
C VAL A 70 0.38 -18.78 -13.89
N ALA A 71 0.49 -17.60 -13.29
CA ALA A 71 -0.35 -17.20 -12.16
C ALA A 71 -1.84 -17.22 -12.52
N LEU A 72 -2.20 -16.66 -13.67
CA LEU A 72 -3.58 -16.66 -14.18
C LEU A 72 -4.13 -18.07 -14.41
N ARG A 73 -3.31 -18.99 -14.91
CA ARG A 73 -3.67 -20.41 -15.04
C ARG A 73 -3.97 -21.04 -13.68
N SER A 74 -3.20 -20.70 -12.64
CA SER A 74 -3.46 -21.15 -11.26
C SER A 74 -4.76 -20.58 -10.71
N LEU A 75 -5.05 -19.29 -10.96
CA LEU A 75 -6.30 -18.64 -10.57
C LEU A 75 -7.52 -19.29 -11.24
N LEU A 76 -7.44 -19.56 -12.55
CA LEU A 76 -8.46 -20.29 -13.31
C LEU A 76 -8.70 -21.70 -12.73
N ALA A 77 -7.63 -22.44 -12.44
CA ALA A 77 -7.73 -23.78 -11.86
C ALA A 77 -8.38 -23.80 -10.47
N ARG A 78 -8.26 -22.71 -9.70
CA ARG A 78 -8.90 -22.54 -8.39
C ARG A 78 -10.31 -21.94 -8.47
N GLY A 79 -10.79 -21.59 -9.67
CA GLY A 79 -12.09 -20.93 -9.86
C GLY A 79 -12.15 -19.51 -9.30
N LEU A 80 -11.00 -18.87 -9.07
CA LEU A 80 -10.92 -17.48 -8.60
C LEU A 80 -11.01 -16.48 -9.76
N VAL A 81 -10.92 -17.01 -10.97
CA VAL A 81 -11.04 -16.29 -12.22
C VAL A 81 -11.81 -17.21 -13.18
N VAL A 82 -12.69 -16.62 -13.98
CA VAL A 82 -13.49 -17.32 -14.98
C VAL A 82 -13.34 -16.63 -16.34
N PRO A 83 -13.46 -17.38 -17.45
CA PRO A 83 -13.68 -16.76 -18.75
C PRO A 83 -14.91 -15.87 -18.70
N ALA A 84 -14.77 -14.60 -19.07
CA ALA A 84 -15.89 -13.70 -19.26
C ALA A 84 -16.83 -14.35 -20.29
N GLU A 85 -18.10 -14.52 -19.93
CA GLU A 85 -19.10 -14.89 -20.91
C GLU A 85 -19.23 -13.71 -21.88
N ASN A 86 -19.03 -13.95 -23.18
CA ASN A 86 -19.30 -12.95 -24.22
C ASN A 86 -20.80 -12.62 -24.20
N THR A 87 -21.23 -11.77 -23.28
CA THR A 87 -22.61 -11.32 -23.12
C THR A 87 -22.87 -10.22 -24.15
N GLY A 88 -23.06 -10.65 -25.40
CA GLY A 88 -23.90 -9.92 -26.37
C GLY A 88 -23.38 -8.61 -26.98
N GLY A 89 -22.08 -8.32 -26.98
CA GLY A 89 -21.50 -7.20 -27.75
C GLY A 89 -21.13 -7.62 -29.17
N GLU A 90 -21.45 -6.80 -30.17
CA GLU A 90 -21.19 -7.02 -31.61
C GLU A 90 -19.79 -7.61 -31.88
N PRO A 91 -19.64 -8.56 -32.81
CA PRO A 91 -18.34 -9.07 -33.19
C PRO A 91 -17.45 -7.89 -33.59
N ALA A 92 -16.30 -7.76 -32.92
CA ALA A 92 -15.25 -6.83 -33.34
C ALA A 92 -15.06 -7.03 -34.84
N ALA A 93 -15.25 -5.94 -35.60
CA ALA A 93 -15.28 -5.98 -37.05
C ALA A 93 -14.08 -6.78 -37.57
N ALA A 94 -14.38 -7.85 -38.30
CA ALA A 94 -13.40 -8.79 -38.82
C ALA A 94 -12.34 -8.03 -39.62
N GLY A 95 -11.13 -7.99 -39.06
CA GLY A 95 -10.11 -7.03 -39.42
C GLY A 95 -8.73 -7.59 -39.13
N SER A 96 -8.22 -8.35 -40.10
CA SER A 96 -6.87 -8.93 -40.18
C SER A 96 -6.56 -10.14 -39.27
N GLY A 97 -6.81 -11.34 -39.79
CA GLY A 97 -5.77 -12.36 -39.96
C GLY A 97 -5.42 -13.28 -38.79
N ASP A 98 -5.86 -13.04 -37.56
CA ASP A 98 -5.68 -14.00 -36.45
C ASP A 98 -6.81 -13.87 -35.42
N GLU A 99 -8.05 -14.17 -35.86
CA GLU A 99 -9.27 -14.04 -35.04
C GLU A 99 -9.44 -15.27 -34.13
N ARG A 100 -8.63 -15.33 -33.07
CA ARG A 100 -9.12 -15.98 -31.84
C ARG A 100 -9.96 -14.96 -31.10
N PRO A 101 -11.21 -15.28 -30.72
CA PRO A 101 -11.97 -14.39 -29.85
C PRO A 101 -11.13 -14.13 -28.60
N ALA A 102 -10.89 -12.85 -28.29
CA ALA A 102 -10.28 -12.47 -27.03
C ALA A 102 -11.27 -12.88 -25.93
N VAL A 103 -11.04 -14.05 -25.33
CA VAL A 103 -11.79 -14.50 -24.18
C VAL A 103 -11.40 -13.55 -23.05
N GLY A 104 -12.31 -12.62 -22.73
CA GLY A 104 -12.18 -11.79 -21.55
C GLY A 104 -12.04 -12.66 -20.31
N ILE A 105 -11.44 -12.13 -19.26
CA ILE A 105 -11.21 -12.87 -18.03
C ILE A 105 -11.75 -12.02 -16.89
N GLU A 106 -12.64 -12.61 -16.08
CA GLU A 106 -13.30 -11.97 -14.94
C GLU A 106 -12.84 -12.64 -13.65
N ALA A 107 -12.43 -11.86 -12.67
CA ALA A 107 -12.13 -12.37 -11.34
C ALA A 107 -13.40 -12.46 -10.49
N VAL A 108 -13.39 -13.35 -9.49
CA VAL A 108 -14.48 -13.41 -8.51
C VAL A 108 -14.56 -12.11 -7.69
N PRO A 109 -15.74 -11.74 -7.15
CA PRO A 109 -15.91 -10.49 -6.42
C PRO A 109 -14.91 -10.26 -5.28
N GLU A 110 -14.47 -11.32 -4.61
CA GLU A 110 -13.48 -11.28 -3.53
C GLU A 110 -12.10 -10.81 -3.99
N ILE A 111 -11.79 -10.92 -5.28
CA ILE A 111 -10.57 -10.39 -5.90
C ILE A 111 -10.84 -9.04 -6.55
N THR A 112 -11.94 -8.93 -7.31
CA THR A 112 -12.31 -7.70 -8.00
C THR A 112 -12.47 -6.53 -7.03
N GLY A 113 -13.12 -6.75 -5.89
CA GLY A 113 -13.35 -5.71 -4.88
C GLY A 113 -12.06 -5.05 -4.39
N PRO A 114 -11.10 -5.78 -3.81
CA PRO A 114 -9.81 -5.22 -3.42
C PRO A 114 -9.06 -4.50 -4.56
N LEU A 115 -9.06 -5.05 -5.78
CA LEU A 115 -8.36 -4.43 -6.92
C LEU A 115 -8.98 -3.07 -7.31
N VAL A 116 -10.31 -2.98 -7.31
CA VAL A 116 -11.03 -1.70 -7.53
C VAL A 116 -10.72 -0.71 -6.41
N LEU A 117 -10.76 -1.16 -5.16
CA LEU A 117 -10.51 -0.32 -3.98
C LEU A 117 -9.10 0.27 -3.98
N ARG A 118 -8.07 -0.48 -4.38
CA ARG A 118 -6.68 0.02 -4.56
C ARG A 118 -6.61 1.25 -5.47
N ARG A 119 -7.49 1.34 -6.47
CA ARG A 119 -7.49 2.37 -7.51
C ARG A 119 -8.51 3.48 -7.27
N THR A 120 -9.38 3.35 -6.27
CA THR A 120 -10.51 4.27 -5.99
C THR A 120 -10.45 4.88 -4.59
N ALA A 121 -9.34 4.69 -3.87
CA ALA A 121 -9.12 5.25 -2.55
C ALA A 121 -9.12 6.79 -2.56
N THR A 122 -9.70 7.38 -1.52
CA THR A 122 -9.70 8.84 -1.29
C THR A 122 -8.38 9.33 -0.69
N ALA A 123 -7.66 8.44 -0.01
CA ALA A 123 -6.30 8.65 0.44
C ALA A 123 -5.57 7.31 0.55
N ILE A 124 -4.25 7.34 0.39
CA ILE A 124 -3.39 6.17 0.52
C ILE A 124 -2.29 6.50 1.52
N LEU A 125 -2.09 5.62 2.49
CA LEU A 125 -0.94 5.63 3.40
C LEU A 125 -0.10 4.38 3.13
N SER A 126 1.17 4.55 2.79
CA SER A 126 2.16 3.49 2.74
C SER A 126 3.01 3.49 4.00
N ALA A 127 3.26 2.32 4.58
CA ALA A 127 4.19 2.10 5.67
C ALA A 127 5.21 1.05 5.25
N GLU A 128 6.43 1.48 4.96
CA GLU A 128 7.52 0.59 4.62
C GLU A 128 8.46 0.43 5.81
N ARG A 129 8.51 -0.77 6.38
CA ARG A 129 9.43 -1.10 7.47
C ARG A 129 10.64 -1.85 6.95
N THR A 130 11.82 -1.33 7.23
CA THR A 130 13.10 -1.98 7.03
C THR A 130 13.64 -2.48 8.37
N THR A 131 14.07 -3.74 8.39
CA THR A 131 14.76 -4.39 9.51
C THR A 131 16.01 -5.11 8.99
N ALA A 132 16.83 -5.65 9.88
CA ALA A 132 17.95 -6.51 9.50
C ALA A 132 17.50 -7.79 8.75
N LEU A 133 16.25 -8.21 8.88
CA LEU A 133 15.69 -9.39 8.20
C LEU A 133 15.10 -9.09 6.83
N GLY A 134 15.01 -7.81 6.45
CA GLY A 134 14.43 -7.37 5.19
C GLY A 134 13.34 -6.32 5.37
N ARG A 135 12.61 -6.09 4.28
CA ARG A 135 11.55 -5.08 4.15
C ARG A 135 10.17 -5.71 4.23
N HIS A 136 9.23 -4.97 4.79
CA HIS A 136 7.83 -5.33 4.88
C HIS A 136 6.98 -4.09 4.65
N TRP A 137 5.88 -4.22 3.94
CA TRP A 137 5.05 -3.08 3.56
C TRP A 137 3.63 -3.27 4.05
N VAL A 138 3.01 -2.17 4.46
CA VAL A 138 1.57 -2.08 4.69
C VAL A 138 1.06 -0.88 3.90
N TYR A 139 0.07 -1.11 3.04
CA TYR A 139 -0.63 -0.05 2.33
C TYR A 139 -2.05 0.04 2.88
N VAL A 140 -2.51 1.26 3.13
CA VAL A 140 -3.81 1.56 3.71
C VAL A 140 -4.54 2.46 2.73
N TYR A 141 -5.68 1.99 2.26
CA TYR A 141 -6.55 2.69 1.31
C TYR A 141 -7.78 3.16 2.07
N LEU A 142 -7.92 4.48 2.21
CA LEU A 142 -9.05 5.10 2.89
C LEU A 142 -10.19 5.34 1.90
N HIS A 143 -11.37 4.87 2.27
CA HIS A 143 -12.61 5.07 1.52
C HIS A 143 -13.60 5.93 2.32
N GLU A 144 -14.72 6.25 1.70
CA GLU A 144 -15.84 6.93 2.35
C GLU A 144 -16.34 6.15 3.58
N ASP A 145 -17.08 6.84 4.45
CA ASP A 145 -17.59 6.29 5.73
C ASP A 145 -16.52 5.69 6.65
N ASP A 146 -15.29 6.21 6.56
CA ASP A 146 -14.14 5.78 7.36
C ASP A 146 -13.90 4.26 7.28
N ARG A 147 -14.07 3.70 6.08
CA ARG A 147 -13.75 2.29 5.80
C ARG A 147 -12.35 2.17 5.22
N VAL A 148 -11.63 1.14 5.64
CA VAL A 148 -10.25 0.89 5.24
C VAL A 148 -10.14 -0.44 4.52
N LEU A 149 -9.43 -0.45 3.39
CA LEU A 149 -8.76 -1.63 2.86
C LEU A 149 -7.27 -1.53 3.24
N GLU A 150 -6.74 -2.59 3.84
CA GLU A 150 -5.32 -2.75 4.13
C GLU A 150 -4.74 -3.85 3.24
N GLU A 151 -3.57 -3.60 2.68
CA GLU A 151 -2.77 -4.54 1.88
C GLU A 151 -1.40 -4.69 2.55
N GLU A 152 -1.18 -5.85 3.18
CA GLU A 152 0.09 -6.22 3.76
C GLU A 152 0.91 -6.99 2.73
N VAL A 153 2.14 -6.54 2.44
CA VAL A 153 3.02 -7.16 1.46
C VAL A 153 4.22 -7.79 2.16
N ALA A 154 4.31 -9.11 2.04
CA ALA A 154 5.42 -9.88 2.56
C ALA A 154 6.63 -9.84 1.59
N PRO A 155 7.87 -10.01 2.09
CA PRO A 155 9.06 -10.10 1.24
C PRO A 155 9.00 -11.22 0.20
N SER A 156 8.17 -12.25 0.41
CA SER A 156 7.95 -13.36 -0.51
C SER A 156 6.98 -13.02 -1.66
N GLY A 157 6.53 -11.77 -1.77
CA GLY A 157 5.59 -11.31 -2.79
C GLY A 157 4.16 -11.78 -2.57
N HIS A 158 3.73 -11.92 -1.31
CA HIS A 158 2.34 -12.20 -0.97
C HIS A 158 1.67 -10.93 -0.46
N HIS A 159 0.53 -10.59 -1.04
CA HIS A 159 -0.33 -9.44 -0.73
C HIS A 159 -1.57 -9.94 0.01
N ALA A 160 -1.64 -9.71 1.32
CA ALA A 160 -2.80 -10.05 2.13
C ALA A 160 -3.73 -8.83 2.25
N PHE A 161 -4.96 -8.97 1.79
CA PHE A 161 -5.97 -7.92 1.85
C PHE A 161 -6.90 -8.13 3.04
N SER A 162 -7.12 -7.07 3.81
CA SER A 162 -8.06 -7.05 4.92
C SER A 162 -8.88 -5.77 4.92
N VAL A 163 -10.09 -5.84 5.48
CA VAL A 163 -10.96 -4.66 5.65
C VAL A 163 -11.36 -4.49 7.10
N TYR A 164 -11.49 -3.24 7.52
CA TYR A 164 -11.90 -2.85 8.86
C TYR A 164 -12.29 -1.36 8.92
N PRO A 165 -12.97 -0.90 9.98
CA PRO A 165 -13.24 0.53 10.20
C PRO A 165 -11.96 1.29 10.59
N LEU A 166 -11.84 2.56 10.18
CA LEU A 166 -10.68 3.43 10.46
C LEU A 166 -10.27 3.47 11.93
N ALA A 167 -11.22 3.32 12.85
CA ALA A 167 -10.99 3.27 14.29
C ALA A 167 -9.94 2.20 14.70
N GLU A 168 -9.82 1.11 13.94
CA GLU A 168 -8.84 0.04 14.23
C GLU A 168 -7.42 0.38 13.75
N LEU A 169 -7.28 1.29 12.78
CA LEU A 169 -6.02 1.60 12.10
C LEU A 169 -4.92 2.03 13.09
N ALA A 170 -5.25 2.93 14.01
CA ALA A 170 -4.30 3.48 14.98
C ALA A 170 -3.67 2.38 15.86
N GLY A 171 -4.45 1.38 16.25
CA GLY A 171 -3.95 0.25 17.03
C GLY A 171 -3.05 -0.66 16.20
N ARG A 172 -3.46 -0.98 14.97
CA ARG A 172 -2.71 -1.86 14.06
C ARG A 172 -1.36 -1.28 13.70
N LEU A 173 -1.34 -0.06 13.17
CA LEU A 173 -0.10 0.56 12.75
C LEU A 173 0.80 0.97 13.92
N ALA A 174 0.27 1.21 15.12
CA ALA A 174 1.14 1.41 16.28
C ALA A 174 2.00 0.17 16.59
N VAL A 175 1.45 -1.04 16.48
CA VAL A 175 2.22 -2.28 16.64
C VAL A 175 3.24 -2.45 15.51
N PHE A 176 2.89 -2.02 14.30
CA PHE A 176 3.80 -2.06 13.16
C PHE A 176 5.01 -1.11 13.33
N LEU A 177 4.74 0.10 13.82
CA LEU A 177 5.70 1.20 14.02
C LEU A 177 6.58 1.01 15.26
N ASP A 178 6.04 0.44 16.33
CA ASP A 178 6.74 0.17 17.58
C ASP A 178 6.58 -1.30 17.99
N PRO A 179 7.25 -2.24 17.28
CA PRO A 179 7.13 -3.66 17.58
C PRO A 179 7.69 -4.04 18.96
N GLY A 180 8.56 -3.21 19.54
CA GLY A 180 9.16 -3.42 20.85
C GLY A 180 8.37 -2.83 22.03
N GLY A 181 7.32 -2.05 21.75
CA GLY A 181 6.54 -1.33 22.77
C GLY A 181 7.40 -0.36 23.59
N LYS A 182 8.30 0.37 22.93
CA LYS A 182 9.27 1.29 23.56
C LYS A 182 8.85 2.76 23.52
N ALA A 183 7.76 3.10 22.83
CA ALA A 183 7.21 4.45 22.84
C ALA A 183 6.50 4.75 24.17
N LEU A 184 7.20 5.35 25.14
CA LEU A 184 6.64 5.60 26.47
C LEU A 184 5.99 6.98 26.59
N LEU A 185 6.79 8.04 26.39
CA LEU A 185 6.37 9.43 26.57
C LEU A 185 6.98 10.28 25.46
N ASP A 186 6.28 11.35 25.07
CA ASP A 186 6.85 12.36 24.19
C ASP A 186 8.02 13.04 24.91
N GLY A 187 9.13 13.17 24.20
CA GLY A 187 10.40 13.61 24.77
C GLY A 187 10.96 14.84 24.07
N ARG A 188 12.29 14.84 23.89
CA ARG A 188 13.00 15.98 23.29
C ARG A 188 12.77 16.03 21.79
N THR A 189 12.59 17.25 21.28
CA THR A 189 12.62 17.56 19.85
C THR A 189 13.88 18.35 19.51
N GLN A 190 14.57 17.92 18.46
CA GLN A 190 15.73 18.58 17.88
C GLN A 190 15.39 18.97 16.44
N THR A 191 15.79 20.17 16.02
CA THR A 191 15.61 20.64 14.64
C THR A 191 16.98 20.74 13.98
N PHE A 192 17.04 20.30 12.73
CA PHE A 192 18.24 20.30 11.89
C PHE A 192 17.89 20.92 10.54
N THR A 193 18.87 21.52 9.88
CA THR A 193 18.82 21.61 8.41
C THR A 193 18.98 20.22 7.79
N THR A 194 18.56 20.04 6.53
CA THR A 194 18.73 18.76 5.82
C THR A 194 20.18 18.33 5.68
N GLU A 195 21.10 19.27 5.45
CA GLU A 195 22.54 19.02 5.36
C GLU A 195 23.12 18.57 6.70
N GLU A 196 22.80 19.28 7.79
CA GLU A 196 23.24 18.91 9.14
C GLU A 196 22.71 17.55 9.57
N PHE A 197 21.43 17.26 9.28
CA PHE A 197 20.85 15.96 9.60
C PHE A 197 21.57 14.84 8.85
N SER A 198 21.81 15.01 7.55
CA SER A 198 22.49 14.01 6.72
C SER A 198 23.91 13.71 7.21
N ALA A 199 24.64 14.75 7.65
CA ALA A 199 25.99 14.59 8.19
C ALA A 199 25.99 13.89 9.56
N ARG A 200 25.00 14.16 10.42
CA ARG A 200 24.98 13.70 11.82
C ARG A 200 24.18 12.43 12.06
N ALA A 201 23.19 12.12 11.23
CA ALA A 201 22.25 11.01 11.45
C ALA A 201 22.92 9.67 11.75
N PRO A 202 24.03 9.26 11.10
CA PRO A 202 24.72 8.02 11.42
C PRO A 202 25.33 7.97 12.83
N GLU A 203 25.63 9.14 13.42
CA GLU A 203 26.27 9.29 14.72
C GLU A 203 25.26 9.57 15.85
N LEU A 204 24.00 9.86 15.51
CA LEU A 204 22.96 10.13 16.51
C LEU A 204 22.61 8.83 17.24
N PRO A 205 22.79 8.77 18.58
CA PRO A 205 22.47 7.56 19.35
C PRO A 205 20.98 7.19 19.24
N GLU A 206 20.11 8.18 19.04
CA GLU A 206 18.67 8.00 18.81
C GLU A 206 18.34 7.21 17.53
N LEU A 207 19.25 7.19 16.55
CA LEU A 207 19.03 6.54 15.25
C LEU A 207 19.94 5.34 15.02
N ALA A 208 21.18 5.38 15.51
CA ALA A 208 22.20 4.36 15.26
C ALA A 208 21.80 2.97 15.79
N GLY A 209 20.97 2.90 16.83
CA GLY A 209 20.47 1.66 17.43
C GLY A 209 19.12 1.18 16.90
N ALA A 210 18.60 1.73 15.81
CA ALA A 210 17.28 1.36 15.29
C ALA A 210 17.23 -0.12 14.86
N LEU A 211 16.30 -0.86 15.45
CA LEU A 211 16.02 -2.26 15.10
C LEU A 211 15.05 -2.34 13.91
N ALA A 212 14.20 -1.32 13.79
CA ALA A 212 13.29 -1.14 12.67
C ALA A 212 13.20 0.34 12.31
N VAL A 213 13.22 0.64 11.02
CA VAL A 213 12.93 1.97 10.49
C VAL A 213 11.71 1.85 9.60
N THR A 214 10.65 2.60 9.91
CA THR A 214 9.42 2.62 9.12
C THR A 214 9.24 3.98 8.46
N THR A 215 9.21 4.01 7.14
CA THR A 215 8.84 5.21 6.38
C THR A 215 7.35 5.18 6.13
N LEU A 216 6.64 6.17 6.67
CA LEU A 216 5.25 6.47 6.37
C LEU A 216 5.18 7.50 5.25
N GLY A 217 4.36 7.26 4.25
CA GLY A 217 4.07 8.18 3.16
C GLY A 217 2.57 8.25 2.94
N ALA A 218 1.99 9.46 2.85
CA ALA A 218 0.56 9.64 2.61
C ALA A 218 0.28 10.59 1.45
N VAL A 219 -0.72 10.24 0.65
CA VAL A 219 -1.22 11.03 -0.48
C VAL A 219 -2.75 11.01 -0.49
N HIS A 220 -3.36 12.14 -0.84
CA HIS A 220 -4.81 12.27 -0.98
C HIS A 220 -5.20 12.32 -2.45
N ALA A 221 -6.37 11.78 -2.78
CA ALA A 221 -6.91 11.86 -4.13
C ALA A 221 -7.05 13.33 -4.57
N GLY A 222 -6.52 13.65 -5.76
CA GLY A 222 -6.49 15.01 -6.29
C GLY A 222 -5.43 15.93 -5.69
N SER A 223 -4.53 15.41 -4.84
CA SER A 223 -3.37 16.12 -4.32
C SER A 223 -2.08 15.58 -4.96
N ASP A 224 -1.19 16.48 -5.36
CA ASP A 224 0.17 16.14 -5.79
C ASP A 224 1.17 16.18 -4.62
N VAL A 225 0.68 16.39 -3.39
CA VAL A 225 1.51 16.49 -2.18
C VAL A 225 1.64 15.12 -1.52
N LEU A 226 2.88 14.64 -1.43
CA LEU A 226 3.27 13.49 -0.61
C LEU A 226 3.79 13.99 0.74
N VAL A 227 3.16 13.55 1.83
CA VAL A 227 3.67 13.78 3.19
C VAL A 227 4.43 12.55 3.64
N GLN A 228 5.69 12.72 4.04
CA GLN A 228 6.54 11.61 4.49
C GLN A 228 7.05 11.82 5.92
N VAL A 229 7.06 10.74 6.69
CA VAL A 229 7.57 10.68 8.07
C VAL A 229 8.36 9.40 8.25
N SER A 230 9.52 9.46 8.90
CA SER A 230 10.30 8.26 9.24
C SER A 230 10.23 7.99 10.74
N VAL A 231 9.97 6.73 11.10
CA VAL A 231 9.85 6.27 12.49
C VAL A 231 10.95 5.26 12.78
N TYR A 232 11.77 5.52 13.78
CA TYR A 232 12.89 4.70 14.22
C TYR A 232 12.52 4.03 15.54
N ALA A 233 12.34 2.72 15.53
CA ALA A 233 12.12 1.93 16.74
C ALA A 233 13.46 1.38 17.24
N THR A 234 13.88 1.83 18.42
CA THR A 234 15.13 1.41 19.07
C THR A 234 14.83 0.65 20.37
N PRO A 235 15.84 0.02 21.00
CA PRO A 235 15.66 -0.59 22.32
C PRO A 235 15.25 0.41 23.42
N ASP A 236 15.62 1.68 23.26
CA ASP A 236 15.51 2.72 24.28
C ASP A 236 14.31 3.66 24.07
N GLY A 237 13.73 3.69 22.87
CA GLY A 237 12.60 4.55 22.56
C GLY A 237 12.18 4.49 21.09
N VAL A 238 11.22 5.33 20.75
CA VAL A 238 10.77 5.53 19.37
C VAL A 238 10.98 6.98 18.98
N TYR A 239 11.59 7.19 17.82
CA TYR A 239 11.93 8.52 17.34
C TYR A 239 11.31 8.76 15.97
N VAL A 240 10.82 9.98 15.76
CA VAL A 240 10.17 10.40 14.53
C VAL A 240 10.97 11.50 13.88
N VAL A 241 11.28 11.32 12.60
CA VAL A 241 11.87 12.34 11.72
C VAL A 241 10.81 12.84 10.75
N ARG A 242 10.58 14.15 10.73
CA ARG A 242 9.58 14.80 9.88
C ARG A 242 10.14 16.06 9.23
N GLY A 243 9.71 16.35 8.00
CA GLY A 243 9.99 17.62 7.32
C GLY A 243 9.25 18.78 7.98
N GLY A 244 9.96 19.89 8.20
CA GLY A 244 9.42 21.13 8.76
C GLY A 244 9.09 22.14 7.68
N GLU A 245 9.85 23.24 7.65
CA GLU A 245 9.76 24.26 6.60
C GLU A 245 10.11 23.69 5.22
N HIS A 246 9.48 24.20 4.17
CA HIS A 246 9.71 23.78 2.79
C HIS A 246 10.29 24.93 1.95
N GLY A 247 11.22 24.59 1.06
CA GLY A 247 11.87 25.50 0.12
C GLY A 247 11.00 25.84 -1.08
N ALA A 248 11.53 26.68 -1.97
CA ALA A 248 10.85 27.10 -3.21
C ALA A 248 10.62 25.94 -4.20
N ASP A 249 11.37 24.85 -4.06
CA ASP A 249 11.25 23.60 -4.82
C ASP A 249 10.28 22.59 -4.17
N GLY A 250 9.68 22.94 -3.03
CA GLY A 250 8.79 22.05 -2.29
C GLY A 250 9.49 20.97 -1.48
N ALA A 251 10.83 20.97 -1.40
CA ALA A 251 11.57 20.07 -0.53
C ALA A 251 11.68 20.63 0.90
N PRO A 252 11.70 19.79 1.95
CA PRO A 252 11.90 20.28 3.31
C PRO A 252 13.30 20.91 3.43
N THR A 253 13.39 22.13 3.97
CA THR A 253 14.67 22.78 4.32
C THR A 253 15.11 22.43 5.74
N THR A 254 14.17 22.00 6.59
CA THR A 254 14.41 21.59 7.97
C THR A 254 13.80 20.23 8.26
N LEU A 255 14.43 19.49 9.16
CA LEU A 255 13.98 18.21 9.68
C LEU A 255 13.89 18.28 11.20
N THR A 256 12.82 17.76 11.77
CA THR A 256 12.65 17.61 13.22
C THR A 256 12.77 16.15 13.61
N LEU A 257 13.67 15.85 14.54
CA LEU A 257 13.79 14.57 15.22
C LEU A 257 13.14 14.69 16.59
N SER A 258 12.11 13.89 16.87
CA SER A 258 11.40 13.89 18.15
C SER A 258 11.33 12.50 18.74
N GLU A 259 11.62 12.36 20.03
CA GLU A 259 11.24 11.18 20.80
C GLU A 259 9.71 11.21 21.02
N VAL A 260 9.03 10.10 20.72
CA VAL A 260 7.56 10.03 20.75
C VAL A 260 7.05 8.92 21.66
N GLY A 261 5.95 9.23 22.36
CA GLY A 261 5.22 8.27 23.19
C GLY A 261 4.15 7.51 22.42
N ALA A 262 3.60 6.46 23.06
CA ALA A 262 2.60 5.58 22.44
C ALA A 262 1.37 6.31 21.89
N ALA A 263 0.92 7.39 22.53
CA ALA A 263 -0.21 8.19 22.06
C ALA A 263 0.09 8.89 20.73
N THR A 264 1.32 9.40 20.56
CA THR A 264 1.76 10.06 19.33
C THR A 264 1.98 9.04 18.22
N VAL A 265 2.60 7.89 18.51
CA VAL A 265 2.72 6.77 17.55
C VAL A 265 1.35 6.31 17.04
N ARG A 266 0.35 6.17 17.93
CA ARG A 266 -1.02 5.77 17.54
C ARG A 266 -1.73 6.79 16.66
N ARG A 267 -1.52 8.07 16.89
CA ARG A 267 -2.17 9.15 16.11
C ARG A 267 -1.54 9.35 14.74
N LEU A 268 -0.25 9.08 14.60
CA LEU A 268 0.53 9.42 13.41
C LEU A 268 -0.09 8.92 12.08
N PRO A 269 -0.55 7.66 11.95
CA PRO A 269 -1.17 7.20 10.72
C PRO A 269 -2.46 7.94 10.33
N VAL A 270 -3.30 8.23 11.33
CA VAL A 270 -4.60 8.88 11.14
C VAL A 270 -4.39 10.36 10.80
N GLU A 271 -3.42 11.01 11.45
CA GLU A 271 -3.01 12.39 11.16
C GLU A 271 -2.52 12.52 9.70
N LEU A 272 -1.70 11.57 9.23
CA LEU A 272 -1.20 11.56 7.86
C LEU A 272 -2.31 11.36 6.82
N LEU A 273 -3.38 10.67 7.18
CA LEU A 273 -4.59 10.55 6.35
C LEU A 273 -5.52 11.77 6.45
N GLY A 274 -5.17 12.80 7.23
CA GLY A 274 -5.99 14.01 7.40
C GLY A 274 -7.26 13.77 8.20
N ARG A 275 -7.18 12.90 9.22
CA ARG A 275 -8.27 12.53 10.13
C ARG A 275 -7.94 12.88 11.58
#